data_AF-A0A8J6YDQ3-F1
#
_entry.id   AF-A0A8J6YDQ3-F1
#
_cell.length_a   1.000
_cell.length_b   1.000
_cell.length_c   1.000
_cell.angle_alpha   90.00
_cell.angle_beta   90.00
_cell.angle_gamma   90.00
#
_symmetry.space_group_name_H-M   'P 1'
#
loop_
_entity.id
_entity.type
_entity.pdbx_description
1 polymer ?
#
loop_
_entity_poly.entity_id
_entity_poly.type
_entity_poly.pdbx_seq_one_letter_code
_entity_poly.pdbx_strand_id
1 'polypeptide(L)'
;MFALEMVVWDRLPTQVADAPEIRNLNLEPWEVAIYRKLAEGKDERGSARWELDRFFLTSAALRLKMEEEHNEITRLESTSTPDRLFEVLERSAQSLERARDMERRFQWFVDDMVFRGETHELESLYRSRYRFLHAYSGLWLAHQQSGGLTPL
;
A
#
# COMPACT_ATOMS: atom_id res chain seq x y z
N MET A 1 -12.24 2.82 -10.20
CA MET A 1 -13.35 3.26 -9.35
C MET A 1 -13.01 2.75 -7.95
N PHE A 2 -12.50 3.63 -7.09
CA PHE A 2 -11.94 3.24 -5.78
C PHE A 2 -13.08 3.02 -4.79
N ALA A 3 -13.04 1.94 -3.99
CA ALA A 3 -14.06 1.63 -2.98
C ALA A 3 -14.32 2.77 -1.97
N LEU A 4 -13.37 3.68 -1.81
CA LEU A 4 -13.46 4.87 -0.96
C LEU A 4 -14.38 5.97 -1.53
N GLU A 5 -14.68 6.00 -2.83
CA GLU A 5 -15.61 6.98 -3.43
C GLU A 5 -17.06 6.77 -2.98
N MET A 6 -17.39 5.57 -2.50
CA MET A 6 -18.72 5.20 -1.99
C MET A 6 -18.92 5.51 -0.50
N VAL A 7 -17.91 6.06 0.18
CA VAL A 7 -17.99 6.39 1.61
C VAL A 7 -18.67 7.74 1.79
N VAL A 8 -19.73 7.74 2.60
CA VAL A 8 -20.27 8.99 3.15
C VAL A 8 -19.24 9.56 4.13
N TRP A 9 -18.57 10.66 3.73
CA TRP A 9 -17.48 11.30 4.48
C TRP A 9 -17.88 11.91 5.83
N ASP A 10 -19.16 11.85 6.18
CA ASP A 10 -19.71 12.34 7.47
C ASP A 10 -19.30 11.49 8.67
N ARG A 11 -18.66 10.34 8.46
CA ARG A 11 -18.16 9.45 9.53
C ARG A 11 -16.74 9.81 9.95
N LEU A 12 -16.37 9.52 11.21
CA LEU A 12 -14.98 9.64 11.67
C LEU A 12 -14.07 8.64 10.95
N PRO A 13 -12.77 8.92 10.73
CA PRO A 13 -11.86 8.00 10.06
C PRO A 13 -11.78 6.60 10.71
N THR A 14 -11.91 6.53 12.04
CA THR A 14 -12.01 5.26 12.79
C THR A 14 -13.24 4.45 12.37
N GLN A 15 -14.40 5.10 12.27
CA GLN A 15 -15.66 4.47 11.86
C GLN A 15 -15.64 4.02 10.39
N VAL A 16 -14.89 4.71 9.54
CA VAL A 16 -14.71 4.32 8.13
C VAL A 16 -13.76 3.13 8.01
N ALA A 17 -12.68 3.10 8.79
CA ALA A 17 -11.77 1.95 8.83
C ALA A 17 -12.48 0.66 9.29
N ASP A 18 -13.42 0.78 10.23
CA ASP A 18 -14.22 -0.33 10.76
C ASP A 18 -15.46 -0.66 9.91
N ALA A 19 -15.77 0.14 8.89
CA ALA A 19 -16.96 -0.03 8.06
C ALA A 19 -16.88 -1.37 7.30
N PRO A 20 -17.96 -2.19 7.27
CA PRO A 20 -17.94 -3.50 6.60
C PRO A 20 -17.45 -3.47 5.15
N GLU A 21 -17.68 -2.37 4.45
CA GLU A 21 -17.33 -2.15 3.05
C GLU A 21 -15.81 -1.97 2.84
N ILE A 22 -15.09 -1.48 3.85
CA ILE A 22 -13.65 -1.12 3.77
C ILE A 22 -12.80 -1.96 4.70
N ARG A 23 -13.40 -2.66 5.67
CA ARG A 23 -12.70 -3.49 6.66
C ARG A 23 -11.73 -4.49 6.01
N ASN A 24 -12.08 -5.03 4.84
CA ASN A 24 -11.22 -5.95 4.10
C ASN A 24 -9.94 -5.30 3.53
N LEU A 25 -9.92 -3.98 3.37
CA LEU A 25 -8.73 -3.22 3.00
C LEU A 25 -7.77 -3.04 4.19
N ASN A 26 -8.18 -3.39 5.41
CA ASN A 26 -7.36 -3.31 6.61
C ASN A 26 -6.65 -1.94 6.75
N LEU A 27 -7.31 -0.85 6.32
CA LEU A 27 -6.77 0.49 6.40
C LEU A 27 -6.79 0.97 7.83
N GLU A 28 -5.74 1.67 8.24
CA GLU A 28 -5.71 2.29 9.55
C GLU A 28 -6.48 3.61 9.55
N PRO A 29 -7.06 4.03 10.70
CA PRO A 29 -7.83 5.27 10.77
C PRO A 29 -7.06 6.51 10.26
N TRP A 30 -5.75 6.54 10.44
CA TRP A 30 -4.91 7.65 9.96
C TRP A 30 -4.68 7.60 8.44
N GLU A 31 -4.57 6.41 7.83
CA GLU A 31 -4.50 6.25 6.36
C GLU A 31 -5.80 6.77 5.71
N VAL A 32 -6.94 6.47 6.33
CA VAL A 32 -8.25 6.99 5.91
C VAL A 32 -8.31 8.52 6.05
N ALA A 33 -7.75 9.07 7.12
CA ALA A 33 -7.70 10.51 7.33
C ALA A 33 -6.86 11.23 6.25
N ILE A 34 -5.74 10.64 5.84
CA ILE A 34 -4.90 11.15 4.74
C ILE A 34 -5.65 11.12 3.42
N TYR A 35 -6.31 10.01 3.10
CA TYR A 35 -7.12 9.93 1.88
C TYR A 35 -8.18 11.04 1.85
N ARG A 36 -8.89 11.24 2.97
CA ARG A 36 -9.88 12.31 3.09
C ARG A 36 -9.26 13.69 2.86
N LYS A 37 -8.11 13.96 3.48
CA LYS A 37 -7.40 15.23 3.34
C LYS A 37 -7.00 15.51 1.88
N LEU A 38 -6.54 14.49 1.16
CA LEU A 38 -6.24 14.59 -0.28
C LEU A 38 -7.49 14.82 -1.12
N ALA A 39 -8.58 14.10 -0.83
CA ALA A 39 -9.85 14.23 -1.54
C ALA A 39 -10.50 15.61 -1.37
N GLU A 40 -10.38 16.19 -0.17
CA GLU A 40 -10.84 17.55 0.14
C GLU A 40 -9.97 18.64 -0.49
N GLY A 41 -8.78 18.30 -1.02
CA GLY A 41 -7.88 19.26 -1.66
C GLY A 41 -7.33 20.32 -0.69
N LYS A 42 -7.17 19.96 0.59
CA LYS A 42 -6.76 20.90 1.65
C LYS A 42 -5.35 21.47 1.47
N ASP A 43 -4.45 20.72 0.85
CA ASP A 43 -3.08 21.13 0.60
C ASP A 43 -2.84 21.47 -0.87
N GLU A 44 -1.96 22.44 -1.10
CA GLU A 44 -1.50 22.82 -2.44
C GLU A 44 -0.73 21.67 -3.10
N ARG A 45 -1.10 21.35 -4.35
CA ARG A 45 -0.43 20.31 -5.14
C ARG A 45 1.04 20.66 -5.36
N GLY A 46 1.92 19.69 -5.14
CA GLY A 46 3.37 19.86 -5.24
C GLY A 46 4.04 20.44 -3.99
N SER A 47 3.27 20.81 -2.95
CA SER A 47 3.85 21.09 -1.63
C SER A 47 4.45 19.81 -1.01
N ALA A 48 5.44 19.97 -0.12
CA ALA A 48 6.05 18.83 0.57
C ALA A 48 5.03 17.99 1.34
N ARG A 49 4.02 18.64 1.94
CA ARG A 49 2.94 17.94 2.65
C ARG A 49 2.07 17.13 1.70
N TRP A 50 1.70 17.72 0.56
CA TRP A 50 0.90 17.02 -0.45
C TRP A 50 1.64 15.81 -1.03
N GLU A 51 2.94 15.92 -1.28
CA GLU A 51 3.76 14.81 -1.76
C GLU A 51 3.85 13.67 -0.73
N LEU A 52 3.97 14.00 0.56
CA LEU A 52 3.96 13.01 1.64
C LEU A 52 2.59 12.32 1.76
N ASP A 53 1.50 13.09 1.78
CA ASP A 53 0.15 12.54 1.87
C ASP A 53 -0.15 11.63 0.65
N ARG A 54 0.24 12.07 -0.56
CA ARG A 54 0.15 11.28 -1.79
C ARG A 54 0.99 10.01 -1.71
N PHE A 55 2.18 10.09 -1.13
CA PHE A 55 3.07 8.95 -0.94
C PHE A 55 2.45 7.91 0.00
N PHE A 56 1.87 8.33 1.12
CA PHE A 56 1.13 7.44 2.02
C PHE A 56 0.00 6.72 1.30
N LEU A 57 -0.81 7.44 0.52
CA LEU A 57 -1.90 6.82 -0.23
C LEU A 57 -1.39 5.82 -1.29
N THR A 58 -0.34 6.18 -2.03
CA THR A 58 0.20 5.34 -3.10
C THR A 58 0.86 4.08 -2.54
N SER A 59 1.58 4.20 -1.43
CA SER A 59 2.19 3.05 -0.75
C SER A 59 1.14 2.12 -0.14
N ALA A 60 0.08 2.65 0.47
CA ALA A 60 -1.06 1.87 0.95
C ALA A 60 -1.76 1.13 -0.21
N ALA A 61 -2.02 1.79 -1.33
CA ALA A 61 -2.64 1.15 -2.49
C ALA A 61 -1.79 0.00 -3.06
N LEU A 62 -0.47 0.18 -3.15
CA LEU A 62 0.43 -0.88 -3.59
C LEU A 62 0.51 -2.02 -2.56
N ARG A 63 0.50 -1.72 -1.26
CA ARG A 63 0.40 -2.73 -0.19
C ARG A 63 -0.82 -3.63 -0.39
N LEU A 64 -2.00 -3.03 -0.59
CA LEU A 64 -3.24 -3.79 -0.80
C LEU A 64 -3.17 -4.68 -2.04
N LYS A 65 -2.66 -4.13 -3.15
CA LYS A 65 -2.45 -4.90 -4.38
C LYS A 65 -1.53 -6.11 -4.15
N MET A 66 -0.45 -5.94 -3.39
CA MET A 66 0.45 -7.05 -3.07
C MET A 66 -0.21 -8.10 -2.16
N GLU A 67 -1.03 -7.70 -1.20
CA GLU A 67 -1.81 -8.61 -0.34
C GLU A 67 -2.84 -9.40 -1.17
N GLU A 68 -3.53 -8.73 -2.10
CA GLU A 68 -4.46 -9.38 -3.04
C GLU A 68 -3.75 -10.41 -3.93
N GLU A 69 -2.62 -10.03 -4.54
CA GLU A 69 -1.82 -10.92 -5.37
C GLU A 69 -1.28 -12.12 -4.58
N HIS A 70 -0.82 -11.89 -3.35
CA HIS A 70 -0.37 -12.96 -2.46
C HIS A 70 -1.50 -13.97 -2.19
N ASN A 71 -2.68 -13.49 -1.79
CA ASN A 71 -3.84 -14.35 -1.51
C ASN A 71 -4.30 -15.11 -2.77
N GLU A 72 -4.23 -14.47 -3.94
CA GLU A 72 -4.58 -15.08 -5.22
C GLU A 72 -3.61 -16.21 -5.59
N ILE A 73 -2.30 -16.00 -5.43
CA ILE A 73 -1.27 -17.04 -5.66
C ILE A 73 -1.56 -18.24 -4.77
N THR A 74 -1.70 -18.04 -3.45
CA THR A 74 -1.96 -19.13 -2.49
C THR A 74 -3.24 -19.91 -2.83
N ARG A 75 -4.29 -19.22 -3.28
CA ARG A 75 -5.55 -19.87 -3.70
C ARG A 75 -5.36 -20.68 -4.99
N LEU A 76 -4.66 -20.14 -5.98
CA LEU A 76 -4.47 -20.82 -7.28
C LEU A 76 -3.56 -22.03 -7.17
N GLU A 77 -2.56 -22.00 -6.29
CA GLU A 77 -1.73 -23.17 -5.96
C GLU A 77 -2.58 -24.33 -5.43
N SER A 78 -3.57 -24.05 -4.57
CA SER A 78 -4.47 -25.08 -4.04
C SER A 78 -5.47 -25.65 -5.06
N THR A 79 -5.75 -24.90 -6.14
CA THR A 79 -6.79 -25.25 -7.14
C THR A 79 -6.19 -25.83 -8.44
N SER A 80 -4.86 -25.95 -8.53
CA SER A 80 -4.13 -26.52 -9.70
C SER A 80 -4.53 -25.91 -11.05
N THR A 81 -4.65 -24.57 -11.14
CA THR A 81 -4.95 -23.85 -12.38
C THR A 81 -3.70 -23.11 -12.90
N PRO A 82 -2.82 -23.78 -13.67
CA PRO A 82 -1.48 -23.27 -13.99
C PRO A 82 -1.48 -22.00 -14.85
N ASP A 83 -2.37 -21.89 -15.84
CA ASP A 83 -2.40 -20.73 -16.73
C ASP A 83 -2.73 -19.42 -15.98
N ARG A 84 -3.72 -19.47 -15.09
CA ARG A 84 -4.08 -18.32 -14.24
C ARG A 84 -2.99 -17.98 -13.24
N LEU A 85 -2.32 -19.00 -12.70
CA LEU A 85 -1.20 -18.78 -11.78
C LEU A 85 -0.08 -18.02 -12.49
N PHE A 86 0.27 -18.41 -13.72
CA PHE A 86 1.27 -17.74 -14.52
C PHE A 86 0.94 -16.25 -14.75
N GLU A 87 -0.30 -15.91 -15.12
CA GLU A 87 -0.75 -14.52 -15.27
C GLU A 87 -0.65 -13.69 -13.98
N VAL A 88 -0.88 -14.31 -12.83
CA VAL A 88 -0.71 -13.64 -11.52
C VAL A 88 0.77 -13.47 -11.19
N LEU A 89 1.63 -14.43 -11.54
CA LEU A 89 3.07 -14.33 -11.35
C LEU A 89 3.68 -13.19 -12.19
N GLU A 90 3.30 -13.04 -13.45
CA GLU A 90 3.77 -11.91 -14.27
C GLU A 90 3.36 -10.55 -13.69
N ARG A 91 2.12 -10.42 -13.22
CA ARG A 91 1.64 -9.18 -12.61
C ARG A 91 2.31 -8.88 -11.27
N SER A 92 2.50 -9.91 -10.44
CA SER A 92 3.18 -9.75 -9.15
C SER A 92 4.66 -9.41 -9.31
N ALA A 93 5.35 -9.88 -10.37
CA ALA A 93 6.71 -9.42 -10.67
C ALA A 93 6.78 -7.89 -10.84
N GLN A 94 5.82 -7.30 -11.55
CA GLN A 94 5.72 -5.84 -11.73
C GLN A 94 5.41 -5.12 -10.41
N SER A 95 4.54 -5.70 -9.57
CA SER A 95 4.25 -5.16 -8.23
C SER A 95 5.50 -5.19 -7.34
N LEU A 96 6.27 -6.27 -7.37
CA LEU A 96 7.52 -6.42 -6.61
C LEU A 96 8.58 -5.42 -7.07
N GLU A 97 8.72 -5.18 -8.37
CA GLU A 97 9.61 -4.14 -8.91
C GLU A 97 9.24 -2.75 -8.39
N ARG A 98 7.96 -2.37 -8.52
CA ARG A 98 7.44 -1.09 -8.00
C ARG A 98 7.59 -0.99 -6.48
N ALA A 99 7.50 -2.11 -5.76
CA ALA A 99 7.65 -2.11 -4.31
C ALA A 99 9.09 -1.81 -3.88
N ARG A 100 10.09 -2.22 -4.66
CA ARG A 100 11.50 -1.85 -4.43
C ARG A 100 11.73 -0.36 -4.61
N ASP A 101 11.11 0.25 -5.62
CA ASP A 101 11.13 1.72 -5.79
C ASP A 101 10.46 2.43 -4.60
N MET A 102 9.33 1.90 -4.15
CA MET A 102 8.60 2.46 -3.02
C MET A 102 9.40 2.39 -1.72
N GLU A 103 10.11 1.29 -1.48
CA GLU A 103 11.00 1.14 -0.32
C GLU A 103 12.08 2.22 -0.30
N ARG A 104 12.75 2.45 -1.43
CA ARG A 104 13.77 3.52 -1.54
C ARG A 104 13.17 4.88 -1.21
N ARG A 105 11.93 5.11 -1.64
CA ARG A 105 11.21 6.35 -1.38
C ARG A 105 10.79 6.51 0.08
N PHE A 106 10.46 5.43 0.79
CA PHE A 106 10.31 5.47 2.26
C PHE A 106 11.59 5.96 2.92
N GLN A 107 12.74 5.41 2.54
CA GLN A 107 14.02 5.82 3.12
C GLN A 107 14.32 7.29 2.82
N TRP A 108 14.06 7.75 1.59
CA TRP A 108 14.23 9.15 1.23
C TRP A 108 13.40 10.11 2.10
N PHE A 109 12.12 9.79 2.36
CA PHE A 109 11.27 10.61 3.23
C PHE A 109 11.76 10.61 4.68
N VAL A 110 12.25 9.46 5.19
CA VAL A 110 12.84 9.39 6.53
C VAL A 110 14.05 10.32 6.61
N ASP A 111 14.97 10.23 5.65
CA ASP A 111 16.19 11.01 5.64
C ASP A 111 15.89 12.52 5.53
N ASP A 112 14.94 12.91 4.67
CA ASP A 112 14.52 14.31 4.51
C ASP A 112 13.88 14.87 5.80
N MET A 113 12.99 14.11 6.46
CA MET A 113 12.37 14.54 7.72
C MET A 113 13.37 14.66 8.86
N VAL A 114 14.31 13.71 8.98
CA VAL A 114 15.39 13.75 9.98
C VAL A 114 16.28 14.97 9.72
N PHE A 115 16.64 15.23 8.46
CA PHE A 115 17.47 16.36 8.08
C PHE A 115 16.81 17.71 8.40
N ARG A 116 15.50 17.86 8.17
CA ARG A 116 14.74 19.08 8.46
C ARG A 116 14.36 19.25 9.93
N GLY A 117 14.48 18.20 10.74
CA GLY A 117 13.98 18.18 12.12
C GLY A 117 12.45 18.11 12.24
N GLU A 118 11.74 17.83 11.14
CA GLU A 118 10.27 17.77 11.08
C GLU A 118 9.76 16.36 11.40
N THR A 119 9.96 15.90 12.64
CA THR A 119 9.78 14.48 13.01
C THR A 119 8.34 14.05 13.30
N HIS A 120 7.37 14.96 13.21
CA HIS A 120 5.96 14.73 13.58
C HIS A 120 5.28 13.57 12.84
N GLU A 121 5.68 13.27 11.60
CA GLU A 121 5.12 12.17 10.80
C GLU A 121 6.01 10.92 10.74
N LEU A 122 7.16 10.90 11.43
CA LEU A 122 8.08 9.76 11.36
C LEU A 122 7.43 8.48 11.88
N GLU A 123 6.60 8.57 12.92
CA GLU A 123 5.88 7.40 13.46
C GLU A 123 4.94 6.80 12.39
N SER A 124 4.10 7.64 11.77
CA SER A 124 3.21 7.25 10.66
C SER A 124 4.01 6.65 9.49
N LEU A 125 5.14 7.26 9.15
CA LEU A 125 6.03 6.81 8.08
C LEU A 125 6.62 5.43 8.34
N TYR A 126 7.19 5.19 9.53
CA TYR A 126 7.70 3.89 9.92
C TYR A 126 6.59 2.85 9.99
N ARG A 127 5.43 3.19 10.56
CA ARG A 127 4.29 2.28 10.64
C ARG A 127 3.82 1.82 9.26
N SER A 128 3.67 2.75 8.31
CA SER A 128 3.39 2.40 6.90
C SER A 128 4.50 1.56 6.30
N ARG A 129 5.78 1.92 6.51
CA ARG A 129 6.91 1.16 5.98
C ARG A 129 6.90 -0.29 6.47
N TYR A 130 6.65 -0.53 7.76
CA TYR A 130 6.61 -1.89 8.30
C TYR A 130 5.46 -2.72 7.72
N ARG A 131 4.25 -2.14 7.62
CA ARG A 131 3.09 -2.80 7.00
C ARG A 131 3.34 -3.08 5.52
N PHE A 132 3.99 -2.14 4.83
CA PHE A 132 4.38 -2.29 3.43
C PHE A 132 5.40 -3.42 3.23
N LEU A 133 6.47 -3.45 4.05
CA LEU A 133 7.49 -4.49 4.00
C LEU A 133 6.93 -5.87 4.35
N HIS A 134 5.98 -5.95 5.28
CA HIS A 134 5.27 -7.19 5.57
C HIS A 134 4.57 -7.73 4.31
N ALA A 135 3.74 -6.92 3.64
CA ALA A 135 3.07 -7.32 2.40
C ALA A 135 4.06 -7.66 1.26
N TYR A 136 5.10 -6.84 1.09
CA TYR A 136 6.15 -7.08 0.10
C TYR A 136 6.85 -8.43 0.32
N SER A 137 7.26 -8.72 1.56
CA SER A 137 7.93 -9.98 1.90
C SER A 137 7.01 -11.19 1.71
N GLY A 138 5.73 -11.07 2.06
CA GLY A 138 4.74 -12.13 1.86
C GLY A 138 4.52 -12.44 0.38
N LEU A 139 4.34 -11.41 -0.44
CA LEU A 139 4.21 -11.59 -1.89
C LEU A 139 5.49 -12.17 -2.50
N TRP A 140 6.66 -11.66 -2.12
CA TRP A 140 7.95 -12.12 -2.66
C TRP A 140 8.17 -13.62 -2.39
N LEU A 141 7.89 -14.07 -1.16
CA LEU A 141 8.02 -15.48 -0.79
C LEU A 141 7.05 -16.37 -1.59
N ALA A 142 5.77 -16.00 -1.66
CA ALA A 142 4.78 -16.76 -2.42
C ALA A 142 5.15 -16.82 -3.91
N HIS A 143 5.50 -15.69 -4.50
CA HIS A 143 5.92 -15.60 -5.90
C HIS A 143 7.09 -16.54 -6.22
N GLN A 144 8.13 -16.56 -5.38
CA GLN A 144 9.29 -17.43 -5.57
C GLN A 144 8.94 -18.91 -5.40
N GLN A 145 8.12 -19.26 -4.40
CA GLN A 145 7.69 -20.64 -4.16
C GLN A 145 6.86 -21.21 -5.32
N SER A 146 6.04 -20.37 -5.96
CA SER A 146 5.24 -20.74 -7.13
C SER A 146 6.04 -20.75 -8.45
N GLY A 147 7.36 -20.54 -8.42
CA GLY A 147 8.23 -20.55 -9.59
C GLY A 147 8.29 -19.22 -10.38
N GLY A 148 7.83 -18.13 -9.79
CA GLY A 148 7.94 -16.79 -10.38
C GLY A 148 9.39 -16.28 -10.41
N LEU A 149 9.75 -15.62 -11.52
CA LEU A 149 11.05 -14.96 -11.69
C LEU A 149 10.92 -13.49 -11.32
N THR A 150 11.54 -13.09 -10.21
CA THR A 150 11.61 -11.68 -9.83
C THR A 150 12.80 -11.03 -10.56
N PRO A 151 12.63 -9.91 -11.26
CA PRO A 151 13.76 -9.19 -11.85
C PRO A 151 14.72 -8.73 -10.73
N LEU A 152 16.01 -9.05 -10.90
CA LEU A 152 17.11 -8.70 -9.97
C LEU A 152 17.40 -7.20 -9.97
#